data_AF-A0A0A9Y8E4-F1
#
_entry.id   AF-A0A0A9Y8E4-F1
#
_cell.length_a   1.000
_cell.length_b   1.000
_cell.length_c   1.000
_cell.angle_alpha   90.00
_cell.angle_beta   90.00
_cell.angle_gamma   90.00
#
_symmetry.space_group_name_H-M   'P 1'
#
loop_
_entity.id
_entity.type
_entity.pdbx_description
1 polymer ?
#
loop_
_entity_poly.entity_id
_entity_poly.type
_entity_poly.pdbx_seq_one_letter_code
_entity_poly.pdbx_strand_id
1 'polypeptide(L)'
;AVSVIAELMEPSTYLEFCLSRLPIKKEIEENSTEVEMNRGVLQGIYKSLKRVSTPLETLAVLRKFASRSYSKPLFCSATGVSVRIPETIIVPILNEWVDCPVSLRRRILSLIYMIAPVEYSIKTFEKLFEAEKKMSLRLVLFLQIRDRFFVEPSDESFDTFMSIVQQLTEEDGNIILKLLDIHNVHDAYMSRYIELIWQLIDSKWANVLEHGKSKIVEKVDKKVMNMLSNSVCDILLAHELSSKLPKQSLSVYVYTYLLYSCSDEVQNHRLQAFMAALDPYVRTLWNKCERSSSGPVFVVRHLMSDIVCSLCNESLNTENHARAASVLSSMKKAMLERLELSDILRECVMLDAYSLYQNLKASGEESTCASALAELYNNYVEQFDTQFGYSLMRNLLSIPISKLVCETKLAHELLKNHTHPSCHILATKMLSDTLVEEYDVSLYKGIIEVLSTSCHPHVQVAAAQYFRSLVVTDVKL
;
A
#
# COMPACT_ATOMS: atom_id res chain seq x y z
N ALA A 1 32.56 30.91 27.15
CA ALA A 1 33.76 30.81 28.00
C ALA A 1 34.44 29.44 27.89
N VAL A 2 33.87 28.34 28.41
CA VAL A 2 34.53 27.01 28.46
C VAL A 2 35.01 26.49 27.09
N SER A 3 34.25 26.72 26.02
CA SER A 3 34.65 26.29 24.66
C SER A 3 35.83 27.07 24.09
N VAL A 4 36.00 28.34 24.48
CA VAL A 4 37.14 29.18 24.09
C VAL A 4 38.38 28.74 24.87
N ILE A 5 38.22 28.42 26.14
CA ILE A 5 39.30 27.90 27.00
C ILE A 5 39.86 26.59 26.43
N ALA A 6 39.01 25.70 25.92
CA ALA A 6 39.44 24.43 25.30
C ALA A 6 40.30 24.59 24.04
N GLU A 7 40.23 25.75 23.37
CA GLU A 7 41.03 26.07 22.18
C GLU A 7 42.31 26.83 22.54
N LEU A 8 42.30 27.60 23.63
CA LEU A 8 43.42 28.48 24.03
C LEU A 8 44.38 27.86 25.06
N MET A 9 43.92 26.92 25.88
CA MET A 9 44.76 26.26 26.89
C MET A 9 45.58 25.13 26.27
N GLU A 10 46.73 24.83 26.87
CA GLU A 10 47.48 23.62 26.58
C GLU A 10 46.56 22.39 26.79
N PRO A 11 46.48 21.45 25.84
CA PRO A 11 45.53 20.33 25.89
C PRO A 11 45.61 19.50 27.17
N SER A 12 46.82 19.15 27.60
CA SER A 12 47.11 18.40 28.84
C SER A 12 46.49 19.09 30.06
N THR A 13 46.79 20.38 30.24
CA THR A 13 46.27 21.21 31.33
C THR A 13 44.74 21.32 31.28
N TYR A 14 44.17 21.47 30.09
CA TYR A 14 42.71 21.53 29.93
C TYR A 14 42.02 20.21 30.28
N LEU A 15 42.60 19.08 29.88
CA LEU A 15 42.04 17.76 30.17
C LEU A 15 42.13 17.43 31.66
N GLU A 16 43.21 17.82 32.35
CA GLU A 16 43.32 17.72 33.81
C GLU A 16 42.25 18.55 34.52
N PHE A 17 42.04 19.79 34.07
CA PHE A 17 40.95 20.64 34.56
C PHE A 17 39.59 19.93 34.41
N CYS A 18 39.32 19.32 33.25
CA CYS A 18 38.09 18.56 33.04
C CYS A 18 37.96 17.38 34.03
N LEU A 19 39.04 16.62 34.25
CA LEU A 19 39.02 15.46 35.15
C LEU A 19 38.77 15.83 36.62
N SER A 20 39.22 17.02 37.05
CA SER A 20 38.92 17.55 38.40
C SER A 20 37.42 17.81 38.63
N ARG A 21 36.63 17.89 37.55
CA ARG A 21 35.20 18.21 37.55
C ARG A 21 34.32 17.01 37.19
N LEU A 22 34.81 15.78 37.40
CA LEU A 22 34.02 14.58 37.18
C LEU A 22 32.78 14.57 38.09
N PRO A 23 31.58 14.27 37.56
CA PRO A 23 30.36 14.28 38.37
C PRO A 23 30.44 13.25 39.52
N ILE A 24 30.04 13.68 40.71
CA ILE A 24 29.90 12.83 41.91
C ILE A 24 28.42 12.48 42.07
N LYS A 25 28.08 11.19 42.29
CA LYS A 25 26.68 10.70 42.32
C LYS A 25 25.75 11.48 43.27
N LYS A 26 26.28 12.06 44.37
CA LYS A 26 25.51 12.82 45.38
C LYS A 26 25.01 14.19 44.89
N GLU A 27 25.66 14.84 43.93
CA GLU A 27 25.35 16.23 43.52
C GLU A 27 24.19 16.33 42.52
N ILE A 28 23.63 15.20 42.09
CA ILE A 28 22.58 15.17 41.06
C ILE A 28 21.18 15.35 41.68
N GLU A 29 21.01 15.21 43.00
CA GLU A 29 19.70 15.17 43.66
C GLU A 29 19.33 16.45 44.43
N GLU A 30 20.26 17.39 44.64
CA GLU A 30 20.02 18.64 45.37
C GLU A 30 19.70 19.82 44.42
N ASN A 31 18.52 20.43 44.56
CA ASN A 31 18.12 21.63 43.82
C ASN A 31 18.66 22.89 44.52
N SER A 32 19.96 23.17 44.37
CA SER A 32 20.57 24.45 44.76
C SER A 32 21.10 25.21 43.53
N THR A 33 21.17 26.53 43.63
CA THR A 33 21.73 27.42 42.58
C THR A 33 23.18 27.09 42.23
N GLU A 34 23.95 26.55 43.19
CA GLU A 34 25.33 26.11 42.99
C GLU A 34 25.39 24.81 42.15
N VAL A 35 24.46 23.89 42.36
CA VAL A 35 24.32 22.66 41.55
C VAL A 35 23.91 23.00 40.10
N GLU A 36 23.04 24.00 39.90
CA GLU A 36 22.68 24.48 38.55
C GLU A 36 23.87 25.10 37.81
N MET A 37 24.65 25.96 38.48
CA MET A 37 25.88 26.51 37.90
C MET A 37 26.88 25.40 37.55
N ASN A 38 27.10 24.44 38.45
CA ASN A 38 27.99 23.30 38.21
C ASN A 38 27.51 22.42 37.03
N ARG A 39 26.20 22.19 36.89
CA ARG A 39 25.63 21.52 35.70
C ARG A 39 25.88 22.30 34.42
N GLY A 40 25.74 23.64 34.45
CA GLY A 40 26.03 24.51 33.32
C GLY A 40 27.51 24.43 32.88
N VAL A 41 28.43 24.43 33.84
CA VAL A 41 29.87 24.24 33.61
C VAL A 41 30.15 22.86 33.02
N LEU A 42 29.58 21.79 33.58
CA LEU A 42 29.68 20.41 33.08
C LEU A 42 29.17 20.28 31.63
N GLN A 43 28.02 20.86 31.30
CA GLN A 43 27.55 20.88 29.91
C GLN A 43 28.48 21.66 28.98
N GLY A 44 29.07 22.76 29.47
CA GLY A 44 30.09 23.52 28.77
C GLY A 44 31.32 22.67 28.45
N ILE A 45 31.81 21.92 29.44
CA ILE A 45 32.92 20.97 29.30
C ILE A 45 32.56 19.88 28.28
N TYR A 46 31.38 19.28 28.37
CA TYR A 46 30.96 18.26 27.41
C TYR A 46 31.00 18.78 25.98
N LYS A 47 30.47 19.98 25.72
CA LYS A 47 30.42 20.57 24.37
C LYS A 47 31.79 21.01 23.85
N SER A 48 32.74 21.35 24.73
CA SER A 48 34.05 21.86 24.35
C SER A 48 35.08 20.77 24.06
N LEU A 49 34.95 19.57 24.65
CA LEU A 49 35.93 18.48 24.48
C LEU A 49 36.23 18.14 23.00
N LYS A 50 35.25 18.25 22.10
CA LYS A 50 35.46 18.03 20.65
C LYS A 50 36.38 19.06 19.96
N ARG A 51 36.73 20.16 20.64
CA ARG A 51 37.59 21.24 20.13
C ARG A 51 39.05 21.08 20.55
N VAL A 52 39.33 20.22 21.52
CA VAL A 52 40.69 19.94 21.99
C VAL A 52 41.49 19.30 20.85
N SER A 53 42.75 19.70 20.70
CA SER A 53 43.64 19.31 19.60
C SER A 53 44.27 17.92 19.76
N THR A 54 44.21 17.30 20.94
CA THR A 54 44.71 15.94 21.22
C THR A 54 43.54 14.92 21.33
N PRO A 55 43.01 14.40 20.21
CA PRO A 55 41.78 13.61 20.23
C PRO A 55 41.90 12.29 21.01
N LEU A 56 43.07 11.63 20.99
CA LEU A 56 43.28 10.36 21.70
C LEU A 56 43.19 10.51 23.23
N GLU A 57 43.87 11.53 23.77
CA GLU A 57 43.83 11.87 25.20
C GLU A 57 42.43 12.33 25.63
N THR A 58 41.80 13.13 24.77
CA THR A 58 40.42 13.60 24.98
C THR A 58 39.43 12.44 25.05
N LEU A 59 39.62 11.40 24.22
CA LEU A 59 38.79 10.21 24.22
C LEU A 59 38.86 9.47 25.56
N ALA A 60 40.05 9.34 26.16
CA ALA A 60 40.21 8.73 27.49
C ALA A 60 39.45 9.50 28.59
N VAL A 61 39.43 10.83 28.51
CA VAL A 61 38.67 11.70 29.42
C VAL A 61 37.16 11.51 29.21
N LEU A 62 36.70 11.47 27.96
CA LEU A 62 35.30 11.21 27.62
C LEU A 62 34.80 9.86 28.15
N ARG A 63 35.63 8.80 28.13
CA ARG A 63 35.32 7.50 28.75
C ARG A 63 34.99 7.63 30.23
N LYS A 64 35.80 8.39 30.96
CA LYS A 64 35.62 8.62 32.41
C LYS A 64 34.36 9.41 32.73
N PHE A 65 33.98 10.37 31.87
CA PHE A 65 32.71 11.05 32.01
C PHE A 65 31.53 10.12 31.74
N ALA A 66 31.61 9.32 30.68
CA ALA A 66 30.54 8.41 30.27
C ALA A 66 30.23 7.32 31.30
N SER A 67 31.21 6.92 32.12
CA SER A 67 31.00 5.94 33.20
C SER A 67 30.29 6.51 34.43
N ARG A 68 30.24 7.85 34.60
CA ARG A 68 29.66 8.50 35.79
C ARG A 68 28.31 9.16 35.54
N SER A 69 28.13 9.76 34.37
CA SER A 69 26.87 10.39 33.99
C SER A 69 26.77 10.48 32.48
N TYR A 70 25.62 10.08 31.94
CA TYR A 70 25.37 10.11 30.51
C TYR A 70 24.57 11.35 30.12
N SER A 71 25.03 12.08 29.09
CA SER A 71 24.29 13.20 28.51
C SER A 71 24.45 13.24 26.98
N LYS A 72 23.44 13.76 26.27
CA LYS A 72 23.48 13.94 24.81
C LYS A 72 24.70 14.79 24.35
N PRO A 73 25.06 15.90 25.02
CA PRO A 73 26.25 16.68 24.66
C PRO A 73 27.57 15.89 24.73
N LEU A 74 27.71 15.02 25.74
CA LEU A 74 28.89 14.18 25.90
C LEU A 74 29.07 13.23 24.70
N PHE A 75 27.98 12.63 24.23
CA PHE A 75 28.00 11.73 23.07
C PHE A 75 28.31 12.47 21.76
N CYS A 76 27.73 13.65 21.55
CA CYS A 76 28.06 14.49 20.39
C CYS A 76 29.57 14.81 20.34
N SER A 77 30.19 15.07 21.48
CA SER A 77 31.62 15.31 21.54
C SER A 77 32.44 14.04 21.36
N ALA A 78 32.00 12.91 21.93
CA ALA A 78 32.64 11.62 21.67
C ALA A 78 32.64 11.28 20.17
N THR A 79 31.54 11.56 19.46
CA THR A 79 31.47 11.40 18.01
C THR A 79 32.47 12.31 17.30
N GLY A 80 32.46 13.62 17.60
CA GLY A 80 33.37 14.57 16.98
C GLY A 80 34.86 14.33 17.27
N VAL A 81 35.18 13.78 18.45
CA VAL A 81 36.56 13.36 18.78
C VAL A 81 36.94 12.09 18.01
N SER A 82 36.06 11.09 17.99
CA SER A 82 36.35 9.78 17.41
C SER A 82 36.58 9.84 15.90
N VAL A 83 35.85 10.70 15.17
CA VAL A 83 36.03 10.90 13.71
C VAL A 83 37.40 11.52 13.36
N ARG A 84 38.08 12.16 14.33
CA ARG A 84 39.42 12.74 14.13
C ARG A 84 40.56 11.77 14.43
N ILE A 85 40.25 10.53 14.84
CA ILE A 85 41.24 9.49 15.16
C ILE A 85 41.28 8.50 13.99
N PRO A 86 42.47 8.08 13.52
CA PRO A 86 42.58 7.05 12.49
C PRO A 86 41.82 5.78 12.87
N GLU A 87 41.11 5.23 11.88
CA GLU A 87 40.25 4.06 12.03
C GLU A 87 40.96 2.88 12.71
N THR A 88 42.20 2.61 12.31
CA THR A 88 43.07 1.54 12.83
C THR A 88 43.34 1.64 14.33
N ILE A 89 43.15 2.82 14.92
CA ILE A 89 43.35 3.10 16.34
C ILE A 89 42.01 3.15 17.08
N ILE A 90 41.00 3.83 16.53
CA ILE A 90 39.72 4.06 17.21
C ILE A 90 38.85 2.80 17.28
N VAL A 91 38.84 1.97 16.25
CA VAL A 91 37.98 0.77 16.21
C VAL A 91 38.33 -0.22 17.35
N PRO A 92 39.61 -0.60 17.57
CA PRO A 92 39.99 -1.42 18.73
C PRO A 92 39.53 -0.84 20.07
N ILE A 93 39.69 0.48 20.26
CA ILE A 93 39.27 1.16 21.49
C ILE A 93 37.74 1.05 21.67
N LEU A 94 36.96 1.28 20.62
CA LEU A 94 35.50 1.20 20.70
C LEU A 94 35.02 -0.21 21.03
N ASN A 95 35.69 -1.26 20.53
CA ASN A 95 35.35 -2.65 20.85
C ASN A 95 35.51 -2.96 22.34
N GLU A 96 36.60 -2.48 22.96
CA GLU A 96 36.78 -2.63 24.41
C GLU A 96 35.68 -1.91 25.22
N TRP A 97 35.07 -0.88 24.63
CA TRP A 97 34.05 -0.10 25.33
C TRP A 97 32.65 -0.69 25.16
N VAL A 98 32.46 -1.62 24.21
CA VAL A 98 31.17 -2.28 24.03
C VAL A 98 30.73 -2.94 25.34
N ASP A 99 31.64 -3.47 26.16
CA ASP A 99 31.30 -4.04 27.47
C ASP A 99 30.99 -2.96 28.54
N CYS A 100 29.82 -2.34 28.42
CA CYS A 100 29.34 -1.29 29.31
C CYS A 100 27.80 -1.32 29.47
N PRO A 101 27.22 -0.50 30.36
CA PRO A 101 25.78 -0.45 30.55
C PRO A 101 25.02 -0.15 29.24
N VAL A 102 23.81 -0.73 29.11
CA VAL A 102 22.98 -0.71 27.89
C VAL A 102 22.87 0.67 27.23
N SER A 103 22.64 1.73 28.01
CA SER A 103 22.49 3.10 27.49
C SER A 103 23.74 3.62 26.79
N LEU A 104 24.92 3.30 27.31
CA LEU A 104 26.21 3.66 26.73
C LEU A 104 26.58 2.71 25.58
N ARG A 105 26.31 1.41 25.72
CA ARG A 105 26.57 0.41 24.68
C ARG A 105 25.87 0.78 23.37
N ARG A 106 24.58 1.14 23.41
CA ARG A 106 23.82 1.60 22.22
C ARG A 106 24.56 2.69 21.43
N ARG A 107 25.18 3.62 22.14
CA ARG A 107 25.85 4.79 21.57
C ARG A 107 27.22 4.44 21.00
N ILE A 108 27.96 3.56 21.67
CA ILE A 108 29.21 3.00 21.15
C ILE A 108 28.95 2.21 19.88
N LEU A 109 27.90 1.38 19.84
CA LEU A 109 27.49 0.70 18.60
C LEU A 109 27.16 1.69 17.48
N SER A 110 26.51 2.83 17.79
CA SER A 110 26.32 3.90 16.81
C SER A 110 27.63 4.53 16.33
N LEU A 111 28.64 4.68 17.19
CA LEU A 111 29.97 5.17 16.79
C LEU A 111 30.70 4.18 15.89
N ILE A 112 30.68 2.89 16.24
CA ILE A 112 31.25 1.82 15.42
C ILE A 112 30.60 1.84 14.03
N TYR A 113 29.28 1.96 13.96
CA TYR A 113 28.56 2.07 12.68
C TYR A 113 29.01 3.27 11.84
N MET A 114 29.31 4.42 12.47
CA MET A 114 29.71 5.62 11.74
C MET A 114 31.19 5.63 11.29
N ILE A 115 32.07 4.92 12.00
CA ILE A 115 33.52 5.09 11.87
C ILE A 115 34.22 3.85 11.30
N ALA A 116 33.76 2.65 11.66
CA ALA A 116 34.42 1.42 11.22
C ALA A 116 34.13 1.10 9.75
N PRO A 117 34.98 0.28 9.08
CA PRO A 117 34.70 -0.23 7.75
C PRO A 117 33.37 -0.97 7.73
N VAL A 118 32.67 -0.89 6.61
CA VAL A 118 31.34 -1.51 6.45
C VAL A 118 31.40 -3.00 6.78
N GLU A 119 32.28 -3.75 6.14
CA GLU A 119 32.46 -5.20 6.36
C GLU A 119 32.79 -5.55 7.82
N TYR A 120 33.63 -4.73 8.45
CA TYR A 120 34.01 -4.92 9.85
C TYR A 120 32.81 -4.69 10.77
N SER A 121 32.08 -3.60 10.55
CA SER A 121 30.93 -3.22 11.37
C SER A 121 29.83 -4.27 11.29
N ILE A 122 29.54 -4.78 10.08
CA ILE A 122 28.53 -5.83 9.86
C ILE A 122 28.90 -7.10 10.61
N LYS A 123 30.11 -7.66 10.38
CA LYS A 123 30.59 -8.87 11.07
C LYS A 123 30.58 -8.73 12.60
N THR A 124 30.88 -7.53 13.09
CA THR A 124 30.84 -7.23 14.52
C THR A 124 29.41 -7.22 15.04
N PHE A 125 28.49 -6.57 14.33
CA PHE A 125 27.09 -6.49 14.74
C PHE A 125 26.37 -7.83 14.66
N GLU A 126 26.67 -8.68 13.68
CA GLU A 126 26.13 -10.04 13.61
C GLU A 126 26.51 -10.86 14.84
N LYS A 127 27.80 -10.91 15.19
CA LYS A 127 28.29 -11.62 16.36
C LYS A 127 27.68 -11.11 17.66
N LEU A 128 27.57 -9.78 17.78
CA LEU A 128 26.94 -9.16 18.95
C LEU A 128 25.45 -9.46 19.01
N PHE A 129 24.76 -9.51 17.87
CA PHE A 129 23.33 -9.79 17.80
C PHE A 129 23.02 -11.20 18.31
N GLU A 130 23.81 -12.19 17.90
CA GLU A 130 23.65 -13.58 18.32
C GLU A 130 23.80 -13.76 19.83
N ALA A 131 24.77 -13.06 20.45
CA ALA A 131 25.03 -13.17 21.89
C ALA A 131 24.13 -12.28 22.78
N GLU A 132 23.51 -11.23 22.21
CA GLU A 132 22.80 -10.21 22.97
C GLU A 132 21.37 -10.65 23.32
N LYS A 133 21.02 -10.58 24.62
CA LYS A 133 19.69 -10.92 25.14
C LYS A 133 18.80 -9.70 25.36
N LYS A 134 19.38 -8.50 25.45
CA LYS A 134 18.61 -7.27 25.69
C LYS A 134 17.96 -6.80 24.39
N MET A 135 16.63 -6.89 24.32
CA MET A 135 15.80 -6.44 23.19
C MET A 135 16.18 -5.04 22.66
N SER A 136 16.44 -4.08 23.54
CA SER A 136 16.78 -2.71 23.12
C SER A 136 18.11 -2.60 22.39
N LEU A 137 19.05 -3.52 22.65
CA LEU A 137 20.35 -3.58 21.98
C LEU A 137 20.23 -4.39 20.68
N ARG A 138 19.52 -5.52 20.72
CA ARG A 138 19.15 -6.27 19.50
C ARG A 138 18.49 -5.37 18.47
N LEU A 139 17.55 -4.50 18.88
CA LEU A 139 16.93 -3.53 17.98
C LEU A 139 17.92 -2.55 17.35
N VAL A 140 18.91 -2.05 18.13
CA VAL A 140 19.92 -1.14 17.58
C VAL A 140 20.80 -1.85 16.55
N LEU A 141 21.28 -3.05 16.88
CA LEU A 141 22.10 -3.87 16.00
C LEU A 141 21.35 -4.22 14.70
N PHE A 142 20.09 -4.66 14.83
CA PHE A 142 19.22 -4.96 13.69
C PHE A 142 19.04 -3.76 12.77
N LEU A 143 18.71 -2.58 13.33
CA LEU A 143 18.51 -1.38 12.53
C LEU A 143 19.79 -0.98 11.78
N GLN A 144 20.95 -1.11 12.42
CA GLN A 144 22.23 -0.81 11.77
C GLN A 144 22.53 -1.75 10.60
N ILE A 145 22.30 -3.05 10.76
CA ILE A 145 22.50 -4.03 9.68
C ILE A 145 21.50 -3.78 8.55
N ARG A 146 20.22 -3.57 8.87
CA ARG A 146 19.18 -3.26 7.90
C ARG A 146 19.48 -1.98 7.12
N ASP A 147 19.86 -0.91 7.82
CA ASP A 147 20.13 0.38 7.20
C ASP A 147 21.37 0.29 6.26
N ARG A 148 22.35 -0.57 6.55
CA ARG A 148 23.43 -0.88 5.58
C ARG A 148 22.89 -1.53 4.31
N PHE A 149 22.08 -2.57 4.43
CA PHE A 149 21.47 -3.23 3.27
C PHE A 149 20.64 -2.27 2.43
N PHE A 150 19.85 -1.38 3.06
CA PHE A 150 19.02 -0.41 2.33
C PHE A 150 19.83 0.69 1.61
N VAL A 151 21.01 1.03 2.12
CA VAL A 151 21.89 2.04 1.48
C VAL A 151 22.69 1.43 0.33
N GLU A 152 23.23 0.22 0.51
CA GLU A 152 24.08 -0.46 -0.47
C GLU A 152 23.68 -1.94 -0.59
N PRO A 153 22.61 -2.22 -1.35
CA PRO A 153 22.07 -3.57 -1.46
C PRO A 153 22.95 -4.45 -2.36
N SER A 154 23.41 -5.58 -1.83
CA SER A 154 24.17 -6.62 -2.51
C SER A 154 23.70 -8.00 -2.04
N ASP A 155 24.04 -9.08 -2.75
CA ASP A 155 23.67 -10.43 -2.33
C ASP A 155 24.24 -10.76 -0.95
N GLU A 156 25.50 -10.37 -0.69
CA GLU A 156 26.15 -10.56 0.61
C GLU A 156 25.44 -9.77 1.73
N SER A 157 25.10 -8.49 1.49
CA SER A 157 24.43 -7.67 2.51
C SER A 157 22.98 -8.12 2.74
N PHE A 158 22.32 -8.65 1.71
CA PHE A 158 21.00 -9.26 1.82
C PHE A 158 21.05 -10.57 2.62
N ASP A 159 21.98 -11.48 2.31
CA ASP A 159 22.10 -12.76 3.01
C ASP A 159 22.45 -12.57 4.49
N THR A 160 23.33 -11.61 4.79
CA THR A 160 23.63 -11.13 6.14
C THR A 160 22.36 -10.66 6.85
N PHE A 161 21.60 -9.76 6.21
CA PHE A 161 20.37 -9.22 6.78
C PHE A 161 19.31 -10.32 7.02
N MET A 162 19.14 -11.23 6.07
CA MET A 162 18.19 -12.35 6.19
C MET A 162 18.60 -13.36 7.27
N SER A 163 19.90 -13.63 7.43
CA SER A 163 20.42 -14.45 8.54
C SER A 163 20.00 -13.88 9.91
N ILE A 164 20.11 -12.56 10.07
CA ILE A 164 19.67 -11.89 11.30
C ILE A 164 18.15 -11.96 11.47
N VAL A 165 17.37 -11.79 10.40
CA VAL A 165 15.91 -11.93 10.43
C VAL A 165 15.49 -13.34 10.89
N GLN A 166 16.19 -14.37 10.44
CA GLN A 166 15.91 -15.76 10.84
C GLN A 166 16.19 -16.04 12.32
N GLN A 167 17.07 -15.26 12.96
CA GLN A 167 17.39 -15.37 14.39
C GLN A 167 16.38 -14.66 15.30
N LEU A 168 15.41 -13.92 14.74
CA LEU A 168 14.40 -13.22 15.53
C LEU A 168 13.43 -14.18 16.20
N THR A 169 13.09 -13.86 17.45
CA THR A 169 12.14 -14.60 18.28
C THR A 169 10.92 -13.75 18.59
N GLU A 170 9.87 -14.31 19.19
CA GLU A 170 8.66 -13.55 19.55
C GLU A 170 8.94 -12.37 20.49
N GLU A 171 9.99 -12.47 21.29
CA GLU A 171 10.52 -11.39 22.14
C GLU A 171 10.92 -10.15 21.32
N ASP A 172 11.36 -10.34 20.07
CA ASP A 172 11.81 -9.26 19.18
C ASP A 172 10.66 -8.49 18.50
N GLY A 173 9.46 -8.44 19.10
CA GLY A 173 8.24 -7.93 18.45
C GLY A 173 8.36 -6.54 17.82
N ASN A 174 9.11 -5.61 18.44
CA ASN A 174 9.36 -4.28 17.85
C ASN A 174 10.18 -4.32 16.56
N ILE A 175 11.09 -5.30 16.42
CA ILE A 175 11.86 -5.53 15.20
C ILE A 175 10.93 -6.17 14.15
N ILE A 176 10.19 -7.20 14.56
CA ILE A 176 9.26 -7.94 13.69
C ILE A 176 8.23 -7.00 13.05
N LEU A 177 7.65 -6.07 13.81
CA LEU A 177 6.71 -5.08 13.28
C LEU A 177 7.34 -4.17 12.21
N LYS A 178 8.64 -3.85 12.33
CA LYS A 178 9.36 -3.02 11.34
C LYS A 178 9.66 -3.78 10.05
N LEU A 179 9.69 -5.11 10.08
CA LEU A 179 9.89 -5.92 8.88
C LEU A 179 8.69 -5.90 7.93
N LEU A 180 7.50 -5.56 8.43
CA LEU A 180 6.30 -5.39 7.60
C LEU A 180 6.33 -4.12 6.72
N ASP A 181 7.31 -3.23 6.93
CA ASP A 181 7.53 -2.08 6.05
C ASP A 181 8.37 -2.49 4.83
N ILE A 182 7.67 -2.93 3.78
CA ILE A 182 8.29 -3.51 2.58
C ILE A 182 8.78 -2.46 1.58
N HIS A 183 8.33 -1.19 1.65
CA HIS A 183 8.54 -0.20 0.58
C HIS A 183 9.99 0.26 0.41
N ASN A 184 10.83 0.05 1.42
CA ASN A 184 12.24 0.44 1.40
C ASN A 184 13.16 -0.69 0.92
N VAL A 185 12.62 -1.87 0.62
CA VAL A 185 13.40 -3.00 0.12
C VAL A 185 13.70 -2.78 -1.36
N HIS A 186 14.97 -2.97 -1.73
CA HIS A 186 15.42 -2.84 -3.11
C HIS A 186 14.76 -3.90 -4.02
N ASP A 187 14.32 -3.48 -5.21
CA ASP A 187 13.49 -4.23 -6.15
C ASP A 187 14.00 -5.68 -6.39
N ALA A 188 15.31 -5.84 -6.60
CA ALA A 188 15.94 -7.15 -6.85
C ALA A 188 15.75 -8.19 -5.72
N TYR A 189 15.47 -7.74 -4.49
CA TYR A 189 15.36 -8.59 -3.30
C TYR A 189 13.93 -8.70 -2.76
N MET A 190 12.99 -7.94 -3.31
CA MET A 190 11.61 -7.84 -2.81
C MET A 190 10.92 -9.20 -2.69
N SER A 191 11.04 -10.04 -3.73
CA SER A 191 10.44 -11.37 -3.75
C SER A 191 10.99 -12.28 -2.66
N ARG A 192 12.33 -12.38 -2.55
CA ARG A 192 13.02 -13.19 -1.53
C ARG A 192 12.68 -12.71 -0.12
N TYR A 193 12.59 -11.39 0.06
CA TYR A 193 12.25 -10.76 1.33
C TYR A 193 10.83 -11.10 1.79
N ILE A 194 9.83 -10.92 0.93
CA ILE A 194 8.43 -11.24 1.27
C ILE A 194 8.26 -12.73 1.51
N GLU A 195 8.85 -13.59 0.67
CA GLU A 195 8.77 -15.04 0.83
C GLU A 195 9.29 -15.50 2.19
N LEU A 196 10.46 -15.00 2.62
CA LEU A 196 11.02 -15.36 3.93
C LEU A 196 10.13 -14.87 5.07
N ILE A 197 9.73 -13.60 5.07
CA ILE A 197 8.88 -13.05 6.13
C ILE A 197 7.55 -13.80 6.19
N TRP A 198 6.98 -14.13 5.04
CA TRP A 198 5.73 -14.88 4.94
C TRP A 198 5.81 -16.24 5.63
N GLN A 199 6.92 -16.97 5.44
CA GLN A 199 7.18 -18.25 6.10
C GLN A 199 7.39 -18.09 7.61
N LEU A 200 8.06 -17.01 8.02
CA LEU A 200 8.37 -16.74 9.43
C LEU A 200 7.13 -16.32 10.24
N ILE A 201 6.15 -15.66 9.62
CA ILE A 201 4.88 -15.32 10.29
C ILE A 201 4.18 -16.57 10.84
N ASP A 202 4.05 -17.62 10.02
CA ASP A 202 3.38 -18.85 10.46
C ASP A 202 4.24 -19.66 11.44
N SER A 203 5.55 -19.75 11.17
CA SER A 203 6.42 -20.70 11.86
C SER A 203 6.99 -20.17 13.18
N LYS A 204 7.21 -18.85 13.30
CA LYS A 204 7.90 -18.26 14.45
C LYS A 204 7.18 -17.08 15.11
N TRP A 205 6.32 -16.36 14.39
CA TRP A 205 5.82 -15.06 14.86
C TRP A 205 4.29 -14.98 14.98
N ALA A 206 3.61 -16.12 14.99
CA ALA A 206 2.15 -16.18 15.02
C ALA A 206 1.55 -15.42 16.21
N ASN A 207 2.19 -15.45 17.39
CA ASN A 207 1.69 -14.76 18.58
C ASN A 207 1.97 -13.23 18.57
N VAL A 208 2.96 -12.79 17.79
CA VAL A 208 3.37 -11.37 17.73
C VAL A 208 2.63 -10.65 16.62
N LEU A 209 2.40 -11.33 15.50
CA LEU A 209 1.80 -10.79 14.29
C LEU A 209 0.44 -11.43 14.04
N GLU A 210 -0.51 -11.12 14.92
CA GLU A 210 -1.91 -11.38 14.61
C GLU A 210 -2.26 -10.69 13.28
N HIS A 211 -2.76 -11.47 12.33
CA HIS A 211 -3.02 -11.07 10.94
C HIS A 211 -1.80 -10.50 10.18
N GLY A 212 -0.58 -10.95 10.51
CA GLY A 212 0.65 -10.48 9.86
C GLY A 212 0.64 -10.61 8.33
N LYS A 213 0.12 -11.73 7.82
CA LYS A 213 -0.01 -11.97 6.38
C LYS A 213 -0.98 -11.00 5.70
N SER A 214 -2.13 -10.73 6.32
CA SER A 214 -3.07 -9.73 5.81
C SER A 214 -2.44 -8.34 5.75
N LYS A 215 -1.62 -7.97 6.75
CA LYS A 215 -0.87 -6.70 6.74
C LYS A 215 0.16 -6.63 5.60
N ILE A 216 0.78 -7.75 5.21
CA ILE A 216 1.66 -7.78 4.03
C ILE A 216 0.84 -7.54 2.77
N VAL A 217 -0.26 -8.27 2.59
CA VAL A 217 -1.14 -8.13 1.41
C VAL A 217 -1.63 -6.69 1.25
N GLU A 218 -2.02 -6.03 2.34
CA GLU A 218 -2.45 -4.62 2.34
C GLU A 218 -1.34 -3.63 1.94
N LYS A 219 -0.07 -4.00 2.09
CA LYS A 219 1.08 -3.17 1.71
C LYS A 219 1.55 -3.40 0.29
N VAL A 220 1.08 -4.45 -0.38
CA VAL A 220 1.45 -4.73 -1.78
C VAL A 220 0.61 -3.86 -2.71
N ASP A 221 1.21 -2.75 -3.16
CA ASP A 221 0.65 -1.90 -4.20
C ASP A 221 1.09 -2.34 -5.60
N LYS A 222 0.70 -1.56 -6.62
CA LYS A 222 1.08 -1.78 -8.03
C LYS A 222 2.59 -1.83 -8.24
N LYS A 223 3.35 -0.97 -7.54
CA LYS A 223 4.80 -0.87 -7.67
C LYS A 223 5.46 -2.12 -7.10
N VAL A 224 5.09 -2.51 -5.89
CA VAL A 224 5.60 -3.72 -5.23
C VAL A 224 5.25 -4.95 -6.06
N MET A 225 4.02 -5.06 -6.56
CA MET A 225 3.58 -6.22 -7.35
C MET A 225 4.45 -6.46 -8.60
N ASN A 226 4.92 -5.40 -9.27
CA ASN A 226 5.81 -5.52 -10.42
C ASN A 226 7.22 -6.04 -10.06
N MET A 227 7.60 -6.02 -8.78
CA MET A 227 8.87 -6.55 -8.28
C MET A 227 8.74 -7.98 -7.76
N LEU A 228 7.51 -8.49 -7.63
CA LEU A 228 7.24 -9.83 -7.13
C LEU A 228 7.34 -10.86 -8.25
N SER A 229 7.92 -12.01 -7.94
CA SER A 229 7.78 -13.20 -8.75
C SER A 229 6.31 -13.65 -8.77
N ASN A 230 5.91 -14.33 -9.84
CA ASN A 230 4.56 -14.88 -9.92
C ASN A 230 4.28 -15.88 -8.78
N SER A 231 5.27 -16.69 -8.38
CA SER A 231 5.12 -17.62 -7.27
C SER A 231 4.77 -16.92 -5.95
N VAL A 232 5.39 -15.77 -5.66
CA VAL A 232 5.08 -15.00 -4.46
C VAL A 232 3.67 -14.40 -4.58
N CYS A 233 3.33 -13.82 -5.72
CA CYS A 233 1.98 -13.31 -5.96
C CYS A 233 0.90 -14.40 -5.78
N ASP A 234 1.14 -15.61 -6.26
CA ASP A 234 0.19 -16.72 -6.14
C ASP A 234 0.02 -17.18 -4.68
N ILE A 235 1.09 -17.15 -3.89
CA ILE A 235 1.03 -17.42 -2.44
C ILE A 235 0.20 -16.35 -1.71
N LEU A 236 0.38 -15.07 -2.04
CA LEU A 236 -0.40 -13.97 -1.46
C LEU A 236 -1.88 -14.09 -1.84
N LEU A 237 -2.16 -14.38 -3.12
CA LEU A 237 -3.51 -14.62 -3.61
C LEU A 237 -4.17 -15.79 -2.87
N ALA A 238 -3.49 -16.93 -2.76
CA ALA A 238 -4.03 -18.11 -2.09
C ALA A 238 -4.43 -17.83 -0.64
N HIS A 239 -3.64 -17.04 0.09
CA HIS A 239 -3.99 -16.62 1.44
C HIS A 239 -5.19 -15.68 1.49
N GLU A 240 -5.22 -14.68 0.62
CA GLU A 240 -6.33 -13.73 0.54
C GLU A 240 -7.66 -14.45 0.23
N LEU A 241 -7.64 -15.38 -0.74
CA LEU A 241 -8.82 -16.15 -1.11
C LEU A 241 -9.25 -17.13 -0.01
N SER A 242 -8.30 -17.85 0.60
CA SER A 242 -8.63 -18.82 1.67
C SER A 242 -9.09 -18.18 2.98
N SER A 243 -8.60 -16.97 3.30
CA SER A 243 -8.96 -16.27 4.54
C SER A 243 -10.28 -15.51 4.45
N LYS A 244 -10.68 -15.05 3.26
CA LYS A 244 -11.85 -14.18 3.08
C LYS A 244 -13.07 -14.86 2.46
N LEU A 245 -12.85 -15.81 1.55
CA LEU A 245 -13.98 -16.45 0.86
C LEU A 245 -14.74 -17.41 1.77
N PRO A 246 -16.07 -17.54 1.58
CA PRO A 246 -16.93 -16.76 0.68
C PRO A 246 -17.53 -15.50 1.34
N LYS A 247 -17.17 -15.20 2.59
CA LYS A 247 -17.97 -14.32 3.47
C LYS A 247 -17.51 -12.87 3.54
N GLN A 248 -16.28 -12.58 3.14
CA GLN A 248 -15.68 -11.26 3.22
C GLN A 248 -15.32 -10.74 1.84
N SER A 249 -15.38 -9.42 1.68
CA SER A 249 -14.92 -8.72 0.48
C SER A 249 -13.42 -8.88 0.28
N LEU A 250 -13.00 -9.17 -0.94
CA LEU A 250 -11.59 -9.25 -1.31
C LEU A 250 -10.94 -7.86 -1.29
N SER A 251 -9.66 -7.80 -0.93
CA SER A 251 -8.89 -6.54 -0.96
C SER A 251 -8.56 -6.09 -2.38
N VAL A 252 -8.16 -4.82 -2.50
CA VAL A 252 -7.68 -4.18 -3.73
C VAL A 252 -6.51 -4.95 -4.37
N TYR A 253 -5.74 -5.69 -3.56
CA TYR A 253 -4.66 -6.56 -4.03
C TYR A 253 -5.13 -7.54 -5.11
N VAL A 254 -6.28 -8.21 -4.92
CA VAL A 254 -6.78 -9.23 -5.87
C VAL A 254 -7.06 -8.62 -7.23
N TYR A 255 -7.73 -7.46 -7.26
CA TYR A 255 -8.06 -6.79 -8.51
C TYR A 255 -6.79 -6.26 -9.19
N THR A 256 -5.83 -5.78 -8.40
CA THR A 256 -4.51 -5.39 -8.92
C THR A 256 -3.78 -6.60 -9.51
N TYR A 257 -3.80 -7.75 -8.84
CA TYR A 257 -3.20 -9.00 -9.28
C TYR A 257 -3.75 -9.47 -10.63
N LEU A 258 -5.07 -9.34 -10.84
CA LEU A 258 -5.71 -9.67 -12.11
C LEU A 258 -5.40 -8.67 -13.23
N LEU A 259 -5.39 -7.36 -12.91
CA LEU A 259 -5.23 -6.30 -13.90
C LEU A 259 -3.77 -6.06 -14.32
N TYR A 260 -2.80 -6.34 -13.44
CA TYR A 260 -1.39 -6.02 -13.66
C TYR A 260 -0.53 -7.26 -13.85
N SER A 261 -0.18 -7.57 -15.09
CA SER A 261 0.77 -8.66 -15.43
C SER A 261 1.85 -8.16 -16.39
N CYS A 262 2.96 -8.91 -16.48
CA CYS A 262 4.02 -8.65 -17.46
C CYS A 262 3.71 -9.21 -18.86
N SER A 263 2.82 -10.22 -18.96
CA SER A 263 2.39 -10.83 -20.21
C SER A 263 0.95 -11.34 -20.14
N ASP A 264 0.36 -11.61 -21.30
CA ASP A 264 -1.00 -12.13 -21.41
C ASP A 264 -1.09 -13.60 -20.93
N GLU A 265 -0.03 -14.37 -21.09
CA GLU A 265 0.08 -15.73 -20.54
C GLU A 265 -0.01 -15.73 -19.01
N VAL A 266 0.74 -14.83 -18.36
CA VAL A 266 0.68 -14.66 -16.91
C VAL A 266 -0.71 -14.19 -16.49
N GLN A 267 -1.30 -13.23 -17.20
CA GLN A 267 -2.65 -12.76 -16.91
C GLN A 267 -3.70 -13.89 -16.96
N ASN A 268 -3.65 -14.71 -18.01
CA ASN A 268 -4.56 -15.85 -18.16
C ASN A 268 -4.36 -16.86 -17.04
N HIS A 269 -3.11 -17.16 -16.66
CA HIS A 269 -2.81 -18.01 -15.52
C HIS A 269 -3.42 -17.47 -14.22
N ARG A 270 -3.23 -16.17 -13.95
CA ARG A 270 -3.76 -15.49 -12.76
C ARG A 270 -5.28 -15.54 -12.69
N LEU A 271 -5.97 -15.28 -13.80
CA LEU A 271 -7.42 -15.38 -13.89
C LEU A 271 -7.90 -16.82 -13.66
N GLN A 272 -7.22 -17.81 -14.25
CA GLN A 272 -7.56 -19.22 -14.05
C GLN A 272 -7.39 -19.64 -12.59
N ALA A 273 -6.30 -19.24 -11.94
CA ALA A 273 -6.06 -19.51 -10.51
C ALA A 273 -7.15 -18.88 -9.63
N PHE A 274 -7.50 -17.61 -9.89
CA PHE A 274 -8.58 -16.92 -9.20
C PHE A 274 -9.94 -17.63 -9.38
N MET A 275 -10.30 -17.97 -10.61
CA MET A 275 -11.57 -18.63 -10.92
C MET A 275 -11.63 -20.06 -10.38
N ALA A 276 -10.50 -20.78 -10.36
CA ALA A 276 -10.41 -22.11 -9.76
C ALA A 276 -10.66 -22.08 -8.24
N ALA A 277 -10.20 -21.04 -7.55
CA ALA A 277 -10.46 -20.86 -6.12
C ALA A 277 -11.92 -20.49 -5.81
N LEU A 278 -12.61 -19.79 -6.71
CA LEU A 278 -14.04 -19.47 -6.58
C LEU A 278 -14.96 -20.64 -6.92
N ASP A 279 -14.56 -21.50 -7.84
CA ASP A 279 -15.38 -22.56 -8.43
C ASP A 279 -16.06 -23.48 -7.38
N PRO A 280 -15.39 -23.95 -6.30
CA PRO A 280 -16.05 -24.76 -5.27
C PRO A 280 -17.23 -24.05 -4.60
N TYR A 281 -17.08 -22.74 -4.33
CA TYR A 281 -18.12 -21.94 -3.68
C TYR A 281 -19.27 -21.65 -4.64
N VAL A 282 -18.97 -21.33 -5.89
CA VAL A 282 -19.99 -21.14 -6.93
C VAL A 282 -20.81 -22.43 -7.10
N ARG A 283 -20.17 -23.59 -7.28
CA ARG A 283 -20.91 -24.84 -7.49
C ARG A 283 -21.77 -25.27 -6.31
N THR A 284 -21.33 -25.02 -5.08
CA THR A 284 -21.98 -25.57 -3.89
C THR A 284 -22.87 -24.59 -3.14
N LEU A 285 -22.61 -23.28 -3.25
CA LEU A 285 -23.25 -22.26 -2.43
C LEU A 285 -23.99 -21.19 -3.23
N TRP A 286 -23.98 -21.21 -4.58
CA TRP A 286 -24.63 -20.19 -5.42
C TRP A 286 -26.10 -19.92 -5.06
N ASN A 287 -26.85 -20.98 -4.81
CA ASN A 287 -28.28 -20.91 -4.44
C ASN A 287 -28.52 -21.21 -2.96
N LYS A 288 -27.46 -21.26 -2.14
CA LYS A 288 -27.61 -21.53 -0.71
C LYS A 288 -28.02 -20.26 0.01
N CYS A 289 -29.20 -20.30 0.60
CA CYS A 289 -29.73 -19.24 1.46
C CYS A 289 -29.07 -19.32 2.84
N GLU A 290 -28.40 -18.24 3.25
CA GLU A 290 -27.92 -18.04 4.62
C GLU A 290 -28.91 -17.14 5.39
N ARG A 291 -29.45 -17.64 6.49
CA ARG A 291 -30.37 -16.89 7.37
C ARG A 291 -29.61 -16.21 8.51
N SER A 292 -28.55 -15.47 8.19
CA SER A 292 -27.89 -14.61 9.19
C SER A 292 -28.77 -13.39 9.48
N SER A 293 -28.71 -12.87 10.70
CA SER A 293 -29.43 -11.64 11.11
C SER A 293 -28.91 -10.37 10.43
N SER A 294 -27.75 -10.45 9.77
CA SER A 294 -27.09 -9.35 9.06
C SER A 294 -26.35 -9.89 7.84
N GLY A 295 -26.51 -9.23 6.68
CA GLY A 295 -25.79 -9.56 5.44
C GLY A 295 -26.69 -10.02 4.28
N PRO A 296 -26.10 -10.32 3.11
CA PRO A 296 -26.83 -10.82 1.94
C PRO A 296 -27.34 -12.25 2.16
N VAL A 297 -28.56 -12.52 1.68
CA VAL A 297 -29.19 -13.86 1.77
C VAL A 297 -28.45 -14.90 0.92
N PHE A 298 -27.98 -14.50 -0.26
CA PHE A 298 -27.21 -15.33 -1.18
C PHE A 298 -25.77 -14.81 -1.24
N VAL A 299 -24.96 -15.23 -0.27
CA VAL A 299 -23.61 -14.70 -0.03
C VAL A 299 -22.73 -14.78 -1.29
N VAL A 300 -22.71 -15.91 -1.99
CA VAL A 300 -21.85 -16.09 -3.18
C VAL A 300 -22.32 -15.26 -4.38
N ARG A 301 -23.63 -15.08 -4.57
CA ARG A 301 -24.15 -14.20 -5.63
C ARG A 301 -23.75 -12.75 -5.38
N HIS A 302 -23.88 -12.29 -4.13
CA HIS A 302 -23.46 -10.95 -3.74
C HIS A 302 -21.95 -10.76 -3.92
N LEU A 303 -21.15 -11.71 -3.43
CA LEU A 303 -19.70 -11.71 -3.59
C LEU A 303 -19.28 -11.63 -5.07
N MET A 304 -19.92 -12.37 -5.97
CA MET A 304 -19.60 -12.32 -7.41
C MET A 304 -19.91 -10.94 -8.00
N SER A 305 -21.07 -10.36 -7.66
CA SER A 305 -21.40 -8.98 -8.05
C SER A 305 -20.37 -7.98 -7.51
N ASP A 306 -19.94 -8.12 -6.26
CA ASP A 306 -18.92 -7.25 -5.65
C ASP A 306 -17.57 -7.38 -6.35
N ILE A 307 -17.13 -8.61 -6.66
CA ILE A 307 -15.90 -8.88 -7.42
C ILE A 307 -15.94 -8.17 -8.77
N VAL A 308 -17.05 -8.31 -9.52
CA VAL A 308 -17.20 -7.67 -10.84
C VAL A 308 -17.20 -6.15 -10.70
N CYS A 309 -17.99 -5.61 -9.77
CA CYS A 309 -18.03 -4.17 -9.49
C CYS A 309 -16.64 -3.61 -9.15
N SER A 310 -15.91 -4.27 -8.25
CA SER A 310 -14.57 -3.85 -7.83
C SER A 310 -13.54 -3.98 -8.95
N LEU A 311 -13.56 -5.08 -9.72
CA LEU A 311 -12.67 -5.25 -10.86
C LEU A 311 -12.90 -4.18 -11.94
N CYS A 312 -14.16 -3.90 -12.27
CA CYS A 312 -14.54 -2.83 -13.18
C CYS A 312 -14.07 -1.45 -12.67
N ASN A 313 -14.28 -1.15 -11.39
CA ASN A 313 -13.82 0.12 -10.81
C ASN A 313 -12.29 0.24 -10.83
N GLU A 314 -11.55 -0.79 -10.43
CA GLU A 314 -10.09 -0.77 -10.45
C GLU A 314 -9.52 -0.72 -11.87
N SER A 315 -10.24 -1.23 -12.86
CA SER A 315 -9.84 -1.10 -14.26
C SER A 315 -9.73 0.37 -14.68
N LEU A 316 -10.55 1.28 -14.14
CA LEU A 316 -10.50 2.71 -14.49
C LEU A 316 -9.20 3.38 -14.04
N ASN A 317 -8.54 2.80 -13.01
CA ASN A 317 -7.29 3.30 -12.44
C ASN A 317 -6.04 2.70 -13.10
N THR A 318 -6.18 1.89 -14.16
CA THR A 318 -5.05 1.28 -14.86
C THR A 318 -4.44 2.21 -15.89
N GLU A 319 -3.14 2.04 -16.15
CA GLU A 319 -2.43 2.72 -17.24
C GLU A 319 -2.51 1.88 -18.54
N ASN A 320 -2.64 0.56 -18.42
CA ASN A 320 -2.72 -0.33 -19.58
C ASN A 320 -4.17 -0.72 -19.88
N HIS A 321 -4.86 0.18 -20.60
CA HIS A 321 -6.27 0.06 -20.91
C HIS A 321 -6.60 -1.16 -21.78
N ALA A 322 -5.78 -1.47 -22.79
CA ALA A 322 -5.98 -2.65 -23.64
C ALA A 322 -5.91 -3.96 -22.83
N ARG A 323 -4.95 -4.06 -21.90
CA ARG A 323 -4.82 -5.21 -21.02
C ARG A 323 -6.00 -5.33 -20.07
N ALA A 324 -6.49 -4.22 -19.52
CA ALA A 324 -7.65 -4.23 -18.65
C ALA A 324 -8.91 -4.70 -19.39
N ALA A 325 -9.14 -4.23 -20.62
CA ALA A 325 -10.24 -4.72 -21.46
C ALA A 325 -10.16 -6.25 -21.68
N SER A 326 -8.96 -6.77 -21.95
CA SER A 326 -8.71 -8.22 -22.08
C SER A 326 -9.08 -9.00 -20.81
N VAL A 327 -8.73 -8.50 -19.61
CA VAL A 327 -9.13 -9.13 -18.33
C VAL A 327 -10.64 -9.17 -18.18
N LEU A 328 -11.32 -8.05 -18.42
CA LEU A 328 -12.76 -7.94 -18.23
C LEU A 328 -13.51 -8.89 -19.17
N SER A 329 -13.08 -8.95 -20.44
CA SER A 329 -13.60 -9.90 -21.43
C SER A 329 -13.34 -11.35 -21.04
N SER A 330 -12.15 -11.66 -20.54
CA SER A 330 -11.78 -13.01 -20.09
C SER A 330 -12.53 -13.42 -18.82
N MET A 331 -12.76 -12.49 -17.90
CA MET A 331 -13.56 -12.68 -16.69
C MET A 331 -15.01 -13.04 -17.06
N LYS A 332 -15.62 -12.30 -18.00
CA LYS A 332 -16.96 -12.60 -18.51
C LYS A 332 -17.03 -14.02 -19.07
N LYS A 333 -16.07 -14.39 -19.92
CA LYS A 333 -16.01 -15.74 -20.50
C LYS A 333 -15.90 -16.81 -19.41
N ALA A 334 -15.01 -16.63 -18.44
CA ALA A 334 -14.81 -17.58 -17.35
C ALA A 334 -16.06 -17.72 -16.45
N MET A 335 -16.84 -16.64 -16.27
CA MET A 335 -18.11 -16.69 -15.56
C MET A 335 -19.17 -17.46 -16.36
N LEU A 336 -19.32 -17.20 -17.66
CA LEU A 336 -20.29 -17.88 -18.53
C LEU A 336 -19.99 -19.38 -18.72
N GLU A 337 -18.74 -19.80 -18.52
CA GLU A 337 -18.38 -21.23 -18.48
C GLU A 337 -18.91 -21.97 -17.24
N ARG A 338 -19.32 -21.24 -16.19
CA ARG A 338 -19.71 -21.80 -14.88
C ARG A 338 -21.14 -21.48 -14.49
N LEU A 339 -21.70 -20.41 -15.03
CA LEU A 339 -22.97 -19.82 -14.63
C LEU A 339 -23.83 -19.49 -15.85
N GLU A 340 -25.14 -19.65 -15.69
CA GLU A 340 -26.09 -19.30 -16.74
C GLU A 340 -26.21 -17.78 -16.89
N LEU A 341 -26.40 -17.31 -18.13
CA LEU A 341 -26.52 -15.87 -18.42
C LEU A 341 -27.63 -15.21 -17.61
N SER A 342 -28.76 -15.88 -17.37
CA SER A 342 -29.88 -15.35 -16.57
C SER A 342 -29.50 -15.00 -15.13
N ASP A 343 -28.47 -15.66 -14.60
CA ASP A 343 -28.00 -15.49 -13.22
C ASP A 343 -26.97 -14.37 -13.06
N ILE A 344 -26.29 -14.01 -14.15
CA ILE A 344 -25.17 -13.03 -14.15
C ILE A 344 -25.31 -11.98 -15.26
N LEU A 345 -26.52 -11.77 -15.78
CA LEU A 345 -26.78 -10.87 -16.90
C LEU A 345 -26.26 -9.45 -16.63
N ARG A 346 -26.52 -8.94 -15.42
CA ARG A 346 -26.06 -7.62 -15.00
C ARG A 346 -24.53 -7.53 -15.03
N GLU A 347 -23.86 -8.52 -14.46
CA GLU A 347 -22.41 -8.60 -14.40
C GLU A 347 -21.79 -8.72 -15.79
N CYS A 348 -22.39 -9.51 -16.69
CA CYS A 348 -21.94 -9.62 -18.08
C CYS A 348 -22.02 -8.29 -18.84
N VAL A 349 -23.15 -7.58 -18.73
CA VAL A 349 -23.28 -6.25 -19.37
C VAL A 349 -22.27 -5.27 -18.76
N MET A 350 -22.08 -5.29 -17.44
CA MET A 350 -21.13 -4.42 -16.77
C MET A 350 -19.68 -4.67 -17.25
N LEU A 351 -19.28 -5.94 -17.38
CA LEU A 351 -17.97 -6.30 -17.91
C LEU A 351 -17.80 -5.85 -19.37
N ASP A 352 -18.82 -6.00 -20.22
CA ASP A 352 -18.76 -5.51 -21.60
C ASP A 352 -18.67 -3.99 -21.70
N ALA A 353 -19.49 -3.27 -20.92
CA ALA A 353 -19.51 -1.81 -20.93
C ALA A 353 -18.15 -1.23 -20.50
N TYR A 354 -17.56 -1.77 -19.43
CA TYR A 354 -16.24 -1.36 -18.98
C TYR A 354 -15.14 -1.83 -19.95
N SER A 355 -15.22 -3.05 -20.50
CA SER A 355 -14.25 -3.52 -21.50
C SER A 355 -14.27 -2.63 -22.76
N LEU A 356 -15.45 -2.22 -23.21
CA LEU A 356 -15.62 -1.30 -24.34
C LEU A 356 -14.98 0.06 -24.03
N TYR A 357 -15.27 0.64 -22.87
CA TYR A 357 -14.67 1.90 -22.45
C TYR A 357 -13.14 1.83 -22.41
N GLN A 358 -12.59 0.75 -21.87
CA GLN A 358 -11.13 0.53 -21.82
C GLN A 358 -10.52 0.40 -23.22
N ASN A 359 -11.19 -0.30 -24.15
CA ASN A 359 -10.72 -0.38 -25.54
C ASN A 359 -10.70 0.99 -26.22
N LEU A 360 -11.76 1.79 -26.06
CA LEU A 360 -11.83 3.15 -26.61
C LEU A 360 -10.76 4.07 -26.01
N LYS A 361 -10.48 3.90 -24.72
CA LYS A 361 -9.41 4.62 -24.04
C LYS A 361 -8.02 4.22 -24.56
N ALA A 362 -7.83 2.94 -24.87
CA ALA A 362 -6.59 2.46 -25.48
C ALA A 362 -6.40 2.97 -26.93
N SER A 363 -7.48 3.15 -27.70
CA SER A 363 -7.44 3.69 -29.07
C SER A 363 -7.43 5.23 -29.14
N GLY A 364 -7.73 5.92 -28.03
CA GLY A 364 -7.87 7.38 -28.00
C GLY A 364 -9.22 7.90 -28.52
N GLU A 365 -10.23 7.03 -28.62
CA GLU A 365 -11.56 7.32 -29.18
C GLU A 365 -12.63 7.52 -28.10
N GLU A 366 -12.24 7.97 -26.90
CA GLU A 366 -13.13 8.14 -25.74
C GLU A 366 -14.37 9.01 -26.04
N SER A 367 -14.26 9.96 -26.97
CA SER A 367 -15.37 10.82 -27.41
C SER A 367 -16.54 10.05 -28.03
N THR A 368 -16.31 8.84 -28.54
CA THR A 368 -17.33 7.97 -29.14
C THR A 368 -17.96 6.99 -28.14
N CYS A 369 -17.61 7.09 -26.85
CA CYS A 369 -18.09 6.15 -25.83
C CYS A 369 -19.62 6.11 -25.72
N ALA A 370 -20.31 7.24 -25.86
CA ALA A 370 -21.77 7.30 -25.81
C ALA A 370 -22.43 6.49 -26.94
N SER A 371 -21.97 6.65 -28.18
CA SER A 371 -22.52 5.95 -29.32
C SER A 371 -22.20 4.46 -29.27
N ALA A 372 -20.97 4.10 -28.88
CA ALA A 372 -20.56 2.70 -28.76
C ALA A 372 -21.31 1.97 -27.63
N LEU A 373 -21.55 2.63 -26.49
CA LEU A 373 -22.38 2.07 -25.40
C LEU A 373 -23.85 1.96 -25.81
N ALA A 374 -24.38 2.92 -26.59
CA ALA A 374 -25.74 2.84 -27.13
C ALA A 374 -25.90 1.60 -28.03
N GLU A 375 -24.94 1.37 -28.91
CA GLU A 375 -24.90 0.18 -29.78
C GLU A 375 -24.80 -1.11 -28.96
N LEU A 376 -23.93 -1.15 -27.94
CA LEU A 376 -23.84 -2.29 -27.02
C LEU A 376 -25.19 -2.60 -26.35
N TYR A 377 -25.86 -1.57 -25.81
CA TYR A 377 -27.15 -1.73 -25.16
C TYR A 377 -28.24 -2.15 -26.14
N ASN A 378 -28.24 -1.61 -27.35
CA ASN A 378 -29.13 -2.04 -28.41
C ASN A 378 -28.92 -3.53 -28.77
N ASN A 379 -27.68 -3.99 -28.87
CA ASN A 379 -27.39 -5.41 -29.15
C ASN A 379 -27.93 -6.32 -28.05
N TYR A 380 -27.82 -5.93 -26.78
CA TYR A 380 -28.43 -6.67 -25.66
C TYR A 380 -29.96 -6.69 -25.75
N VAL A 381 -30.57 -5.56 -26.11
CA VAL A 381 -32.03 -5.45 -26.31
C VAL A 381 -32.49 -6.36 -27.46
N GLU A 382 -31.90 -6.24 -28.63
CA GLU A 382 -32.25 -7.06 -29.79
C GLU A 382 -32.11 -8.55 -29.51
N GLN A 383 -31.06 -8.94 -28.79
CA GLN A 383 -30.77 -10.33 -28.51
C GLN A 383 -31.66 -10.92 -27.39
N PHE A 384 -31.99 -10.13 -26.36
CA PHE A 384 -32.54 -10.69 -25.11
C PHE A 384 -33.84 -10.03 -24.61
N ASP A 385 -34.37 -9.00 -25.27
CA ASP A 385 -35.60 -8.33 -24.83
C ASP A 385 -36.80 -9.29 -24.79
N THR A 386 -36.92 -10.20 -25.76
CA THR A 386 -37.99 -11.21 -25.78
C THR A 386 -37.88 -12.22 -24.63
N GLN A 387 -36.67 -12.49 -24.14
CA GLN A 387 -36.42 -13.48 -23.09
C GLN A 387 -36.54 -12.89 -21.67
N PHE A 388 -35.99 -11.69 -21.45
CA PHE A 388 -35.91 -11.08 -20.12
C PHE A 388 -36.80 -9.84 -19.95
N GLY A 389 -37.24 -9.21 -21.05
CA GLY A 389 -38.12 -8.05 -21.07
C GLY A 389 -37.68 -6.94 -20.12
N TYR A 390 -38.59 -6.53 -19.25
CA TYR A 390 -38.33 -5.47 -18.26
C TYR A 390 -37.15 -5.75 -17.32
N SER A 391 -36.84 -7.01 -17.05
CA SER A 391 -35.68 -7.37 -16.21
C SER A 391 -34.35 -6.99 -16.87
N LEU A 392 -34.27 -7.07 -18.20
CA LEU A 392 -33.10 -6.59 -18.96
C LEU A 392 -32.94 -5.08 -18.76
N MET A 393 -33.99 -4.30 -19.00
CA MET A 393 -33.96 -2.85 -18.81
C MET A 393 -33.53 -2.45 -17.39
N ARG A 394 -34.04 -3.15 -16.37
CA ARG A 394 -33.64 -2.93 -14.98
C ARG A 394 -32.14 -3.21 -14.75
N ASN A 395 -31.60 -4.27 -15.35
CA ASN A 395 -30.19 -4.58 -15.25
C ASN A 395 -29.32 -3.53 -15.95
N LEU A 396 -29.69 -3.11 -17.18
CA LEU A 396 -28.98 -2.05 -17.93
C LEU A 396 -28.94 -0.72 -17.14
N LEU A 397 -30.05 -0.34 -16.50
CA LEU A 397 -30.14 0.87 -15.67
C LEU A 397 -29.36 0.77 -14.35
N SER A 398 -29.11 -0.44 -13.85
CA SER A 398 -28.41 -0.64 -12.56
C SER A 398 -26.89 -0.52 -12.65
N ILE A 399 -26.35 -0.40 -13.86
CA ILE A 399 -24.91 -0.30 -14.10
C ILE A 399 -24.48 1.14 -13.86
N PRO A 400 -23.44 1.39 -13.04
CA PRO A 400 -22.98 2.74 -12.71
C PRO A 400 -22.17 3.37 -13.85
N ILE A 401 -22.84 3.61 -14.99
CA ILE A 401 -22.24 4.15 -16.22
C ILE A 401 -21.84 5.62 -16.13
N SER A 402 -22.29 6.35 -15.12
CA SER A 402 -21.93 7.76 -14.90
C SER A 402 -20.43 7.97 -14.74
N LYS A 403 -19.67 6.92 -14.41
CA LYS A 403 -18.20 6.92 -14.41
C LYS A 403 -17.57 6.80 -15.80
N LEU A 404 -18.33 6.30 -16.79
CA LEU A 404 -17.88 6.04 -18.16
C LEU A 404 -18.33 7.16 -19.11
N VAL A 405 -19.60 7.56 -19.02
CA VAL A 405 -20.23 8.51 -19.94
C VAL A 405 -21.36 9.29 -19.26
N CYS A 406 -21.64 10.49 -19.76
CA CYS A 406 -22.83 11.25 -19.36
C CYS A 406 -24.11 10.52 -19.81
N GLU A 407 -25.03 10.28 -18.87
CA GLU A 407 -26.28 9.54 -19.10
C GLU A 407 -27.16 10.22 -20.14
N THR A 408 -27.24 11.56 -20.15
CA THR A 408 -28.00 12.33 -21.14
C THR A 408 -27.46 12.14 -22.55
N LYS A 409 -26.13 12.07 -22.72
CA LYS A 409 -25.51 11.81 -24.04
C LYS A 409 -25.82 10.39 -24.52
N LEU A 410 -25.71 9.41 -23.64
CA LEU A 410 -26.06 8.02 -23.97
C LEU A 410 -27.55 7.88 -24.31
N ALA A 411 -28.44 8.52 -23.54
CA ALA A 411 -29.87 8.55 -23.82
C ALA A 411 -30.18 9.18 -25.19
N HIS A 412 -29.49 10.27 -25.55
CA HIS A 412 -29.62 10.89 -26.86
C HIS A 412 -29.22 9.93 -27.99
N GLU A 413 -28.06 9.27 -27.88
CA GLU A 413 -27.60 8.30 -28.88
C GLU A 413 -28.56 7.10 -29.01
N LEU A 414 -29.11 6.60 -27.88
CA LEU A 414 -30.12 5.54 -27.86
C LEU A 414 -31.42 5.94 -28.59
N LEU A 415 -31.86 7.18 -28.45
CA LEU A 415 -33.06 7.69 -29.11
C LEU A 415 -32.84 7.97 -30.59
N LYS A 416 -31.67 8.50 -30.93
CA LYS A 416 -31.36 8.97 -32.29
C LYS A 416 -31.05 7.82 -33.25
N ASN A 417 -30.27 6.83 -32.81
CA ASN A 417 -29.69 5.83 -33.71
C ASN A 417 -30.40 4.48 -33.66
N HIS A 418 -31.25 4.22 -32.67
CA HIS A 418 -31.90 2.93 -32.48
C HIS A 418 -33.41 3.09 -32.47
N THR A 419 -34.14 2.12 -33.04
CA THR A 419 -35.60 2.18 -33.21
C THR A 419 -36.35 1.23 -32.29
N HIS A 420 -35.65 0.36 -31.57
CA HIS A 420 -36.27 -0.61 -30.69
C HIS A 420 -36.99 0.10 -29.51
N PRO A 421 -38.27 -0.18 -29.23
CA PRO A 421 -39.02 0.51 -28.17
C PRO A 421 -38.36 0.43 -26.79
N SER A 422 -37.76 -0.72 -26.44
CA SER A 422 -37.03 -0.87 -25.17
C SER A 422 -35.81 0.05 -25.07
N CYS A 423 -35.13 0.37 -26.18
CA CYS A 423 -34.03 1.35 -26.19
C CYS A 423 -34.55 2.76 -25.89
N HIS A 424 -35.71 3.13 -26.44
CA HIS A 424 -36.34 4.42 -26.16
C HIS A 424 -36.86 4.52 -24.72
N ILE A 425 -37.43 3.44 -24.19
CA ILE A 425 -37.86 3.36 -22.78
C ILE A 425 -36.65 3.47 -21.86
N LEU A 426 -35.58 2.72 -22.16
CA LEU A 426 -34.32 2.77 -21.43
C LEU A 426 -33.76 4.19 -21.42
N ALA A 427 -33.62 4.82 -22.59
CA ALA A 427 -33.16 6.20 -22.71
C ALA A 427 -33.99 7.17 -21.87
N THR A 428 -35.33 7.05 -21.91
CA THR A 428 -36.22 7.91 -21.12
C THR A 428 -35.99 7.76 -19.61
N LYS A 429 -35.63 6.55 -19.15
CA LYS A 429 -35.33 6.27 -17.73
C LYS A 429 -33.94 6.72 -17.29
N MET A 430 -33.05 7.05 -18.22
CA MET A 430 -31.70 7.56 -17.95
C MET A 430 -31.64 9.08 -17.90
N LEU A 431 -32.69 9.77 -18.35
CA LEU A 431 -32.71 11.24 -18.38
C LEU A 431 -32.93 11.80 -16.97
N SER A 432 -32.20 12.89 -16.68
CA SER A 432 -32.45 13.72 -15.50
C SER A 432 -33.80 14.42 -15.64
N ASP A 433 -34.55 14.48 -14.54
CA ASP A 433 -35.78 15.28 -14.44
C ASP A 433 -35.48 16.79 -14.30
N THR A 434 -34.21 17.17 -14.14
CA THR A 434 -33.78 18.57 -13.92
C THR A 434 -32.86 19.06 -15.04
N LEU A 435 -33.19 20.24 -15.58
CA LEU A 435 -32.40 20.96 -16.59
C LEU A 435 -31.52 22.04 -15.90
N VAL A 436 -30.19 21.92 -16.01
CA VAL A 436 -29.23 22.73 -15.22
C VAL A 436 -28.32 23.63 -16.08
N GLU A 437 -28.01 23.30 -17.33
CA GLU A 437 -27.02 24.04 -18.15
C GLU A 437 -27.57 24.47 -19.54
N GLU A 438 -27.11 25.62 -20.07
CA GLU A 438 -27.52 26.14 -21.39
C GLU A 438 -27.11 25.24 -22.57
N TYR A 439 -25.94 24.59 -22.50
CA TYR A 439 -25.43 23.71 -23.57
C TYR A 439 -26.33 22.48 -23.79
N ASP A 440 -27.02 22.05 -22.73
CA ASP A 440 -27.92 20.90 -22.73
C ASP A 440 -29.26 21.19 -23.43
N VAL A 441 -29.67 22.45 -23.60
CA VAL A 441 -30.99 22.80 -24.15
C VAL A 441 -31.18 22.28 -25.59
N SER A 442 -30.12 22.30 -26.41
CA SER A 442 -30.18 21.78 -27.79
C SER A 442 -30.31 20.25 -27.82
N LEU A 443 -29.60 19.55 -26.92
CA LEU A 443 -29.66 18.11 -26.74
C LEU A 443 -31.06 17.68 -26.27
N TYR A 444 -31.60 18.34 -25.24
CA TYR A 444 -32.95 18.07 -24.73
C TYR A 444 -34.05 18.37 -25.75
N LYS A 445 -33.90 19.41 -26.60
CA LYS A 445 -34.84 19.66 -27.70
C LYS A 445 -34.90 18.48 -28.67
N GLY A 446 -33.75 17.94 -29.07
CA GLY A 446 -33.70 16.76 -29.95
C GLY A 446 -34.32 15.53 -29.29
N ILE A 447 -34.08 15.33 -27.99
CA ILE A 447 -34.69 14.23 -27.21
C ILE A 447 -36.21 14.37 -27.14
N ILE A 448 -36.73 15.57 -26.84
CA ILE A 448 -38.16 15.84 -26.76
C ILE A 448 -38.83 15.62 -28.11
N GLU A 449 -38.20 16.04 -29.22
CA GLU A 449 -38.73 15.86 -30.57
C GLU A 449 -38.86 14.37 -30.93
N VAL A 450 -37.82 13.57 -30.66
CA VAL A 450 -37.86 12.11 -30.91
C VAL A 450 -38.92 11.43 -30.04
N LEU A 451 -39.01 11.76 -28.75
CA LEU A 451 -39.99 11.16 -27.85
C LEU A 451 -41.44 11.56 -28.20
N SER A 452 -41.65 12.82 -28.62
CA SER A 452 -42.99 13.34 -28.98
C SER A 452 -43.54 12.74 -30.28
N THR A 453 -42.65 12.26 -31.16
CA THR A 453 -43.02 11.67 -32.46
C THR A 453 -43.15 10.14 -32.41
N SER A 454 -42.84 9.49 -31.27
CA SER A 454 -42.95 8.05 -31.13
C SER A 454 -44.39 7.55 -31.23
N CYS A 455 -44.63 6.52 -32.06
CA CYS A 455 -45.94 5.86 -32.18
C CYS A 455 -46.12 4.66 -31.26
N HIS A 456 -45.09 4.27 -30.50
CA HIS A 456 -45.14 3.08 -29.66
C HIS A 456 -45.81 3.37 -28.30
N PRO A 457 -46.91 2.69 -27.91
CA PRO A 457 -47.68 3.04 -26.72
C PRO A 457 -46.85 3.09 -25.43
N HIS A 458 -45.95 2.14 -25.23
CA HIS A 458 -45.10 2.12 -24.04
C HIS A 458 -44.08 3.27 -23.99
N VAL A 459 -43.59 3.72 -25.16
CA VAL A 459 -42.67 4.87 -25.25
C VAL A 459 -43.45 6.14 -24.98
N GLN A 460 -44.66 6.29 -25.53
CA GLN A 460 -45.53 7.44 -25.27
C GLN A 460 -45.87 7.60 -23.79
N VAL A 461 -46.15 6.50 -23.08
CA VAL A 461 -46.40 6.54 -21.63
C VAL A 461 -45.16 6.97 -20.86
N ALA A 462 -43.98 6.41 -21.18
CA ALA A 462 -42.72 6.78 -20.55
C ALA A 462 -42.36 8.25 -20.82
N ALA A 463 -42.50 8.71 -22.07
CA ALA A 463 -42.27 10.08 -22.49
C ALA A 463 -43.22 11.05 -21.78
N ALA A 464 -44.51 10.72 -21.70
CA ALA A 464 -45.50 11.54 -21.00
C ALA A 464 -45.20 11.64 -19.49
N GLN A 465 -44.69 10.58 -18.88
CA GLN A 465 -44.24 10.61 -17.48
C GLN A 465 -43.04 11.55 -17.32
N TYR A 466 -42.04 11.43 -18.18
CA TYR A 466 -40.85 12.28 -18.18
C TYR A 466 -41.18 13.76 -18.44
N PHE A 467 -42.04 14.07 -19.42
CA PHE A 467 -42.45 15.44 -19.69
C PHE A 467 -43.19 16.09 -18.51
N ARG A 468 -43.84 15.30 -17.65
CA ARG A 468 -44.48 15.81 -16.42
C ARG A 468 -43.47 16.04 -15.28
N SER A 469 -42.37 15.28 -15.24
CA SER A 469 -41.34 15.41 -14.22
C SER A 469 -40.29 16.46 -14.56
N LEU A 470 -40.19 16.88 -15.82
CA LEU A 470 -39.20 17.86 -16.27
C LEU A 470 -39.36 19.23 -15.58
N VAL A 471 -38.32 19.67 -14.87
CA VAL A 471 -38.25 20.98 -14.20
C VAL A 471 -37.05 21.78 -14.74
N VAL A 472 -37.27 23.07 -14.98
CA VAL A 472 -36.21 24.03 -15.32
C VAL A 472 -35.81 24.78 -14.05
N THR A 473 -34.52 24.71 -13.67
CA THR A 473 -33.97 25.45 -12.53
C THR A 473 -32.87 26.40 -13.00
N ASP A 474 -33.03 27.70 -12.76
CA ASP A 474 -32.03 28.77 -12.97
C ASP A 474 -31.13 28.61 -14.22
N VAL A 475 -31.74 28.38 -15.38
CA VAL A 475 -31.07 28.64 -16.65
C VAL A 475 -30.96 30.15 -16.75
N LYS A 476 -29.76 30.71 -16.57
CA LYS A 476 -29.49 32.11 -16.92
C LYS A 476 -29.67 32.23 -18.43
N LEU A 477 -30.88 32.64 -18.84
CA LEU A 477 -31.23 32.99 -20.21
C LEU A 477 -30.42 34.18 -20.73
#